data_AF-A0A7S0WV61-F1
#
_entry.id   AF-A0A7S0WV61-F1
#
_cell.length_a   1.000
_cell.length_b   1.000
_cell.length_c   1.000
_cell.angle_alpha   90.00
_cell.angle_beta   90.00
_cell.angle_gamma   90.00
#
_symmetry.space_group_name_H-M   'P 1'
#
loop_
_entity.id
_entity.type
_entity.pdbx_description
1 polymer ?
#
loop_
_entity_poly.entity_id
_entity_poly.type
_entity_poly.pdbx_seq_one_letter_code
_entity_poly.pdbx_strand_id
1 'polypeptide(L)'
;QALAKIVNAFRGYEYYSTLDIRRWQKNYSMLSQQHQTLLGDQPKKFQDCLAGIRKNAEFFQAMLAEFEREGAPSHLQVEAPNAGEDQRVSPGDVDKVRYVLKNLVRDWGEEGELERSQSHLPILEELERLLPLKEGEEAPMVLVPGAGLGRLCVEIAAKGYAAQGNEFSYYMLLASSYILNHSNAAREWPLHPWVHSSCNNITDADQVREVRVPDVLPCAMPIRPGHLSMCAGDFVEVYGAPEQRGKWDT
;
A
#
# COMPACT_ATOMS: atom_id res chain seq x y z
N GLN A 1 -12.46 6.82 -16.09
CA GLN A 1 -11.74 8.09 -15.81
C GLN A 1 -10.97 8.08 -14.48
N ALA A 2 -11.57 7.71 -13.34
CA ALA A 2 -10.87 7.74 -12.04
C ALA A 2 -9.66 6.79 -11.95
N LEU A 3 -9.79 5.54 -12.41
CA LEU A 3 -8.68 4.57 -12.39
C LEU A 3 -7.52 4.99 -13.30
N ALA A 4 -7.80 5.51 -14.50
CA ALA A 4 -6.78 6.01 -15.43
C ALA A 4 -5.87 7.07 -14.79
N LYS A 5 -6.49 8.00 -14.04
CA LYS A 5 -5.78 9.03 -13.28
C LYS A 5 -4.86 8.43 -12.22
N ILE A 6 -5.31 7.38 -11.54
CA ILE A 6 -4.58 6.70 -10.46
C ILE A 6 -3.41 5.90 -11.02
N VAL A 7 -3.62 5.17 -12.12
CA VAL A 7 -2.54 4.50 -12.85
C VAL A 7 -1.49 5.50 -13.31
N ASN A 8 -1.92 6.65 -13.86
CA ASN A 8 -1.00 7.73 -14.24
C ASN A 8 -0.24 8.30 -13.02
N ALA A 9 -0.88 8.39 -11.85
CA ALA A 9 -0.23 8.81 -10.62
C ALA A 9 0.89 7.85 -10.19
N PHE A 10 0.64 6.54 -10.23
CA PHE A 10 1.66 5.52 -9.96
C PHE A 10 2.80 5.56 -10.97
N ARG A 11 2.50 5.66 -12.28
CA ARG A 11 3.52 5.81 -13.34
C ARG A 11 4.38 7.05 -13.15
N GLY A 12 3.77 8.16 -12.71
CA GLY A 12 4.46 9.42 -12.46
C GLY A 12 5.29 9.46 -11.18
N TYR A 13 5.21 8.47 -10.30
CA TYR A 13 5.79 8.51 -8.95
C TYR A 13 7.27 8.91 -8.95
N GLU A 14 8.11 8.29 -9.79
CA GLU A 14 9.55 8.57 -9.83
C GLU A 14 9.82 10.03 -10.23
N TYR A 15 9.14 10.49 -11.29
CA TYR A 15 9.28 11.84 -11.80
C TYR A 15 8.91 12.87 -10.73
N TYR A 16 7.71 12.77 -10.16
CA TYR A 16 7.22 13.75 -9.17
C TYR A 16 8.02 13.71 -7.87
N SER A 17 8.43 12.53 -7.40
CA SER A 17 9.26 12.40 -6.21
C SER A 17 10.66 12.97 -6.41
N THR A 18 11.22 12.83 -7.61
CA THR A 18 12.53 13.39 -7.96
C THR A 18 12.54 14.92 -7.97
N LEU A 19 11.40 15.58 -8.27
CA LEU A 19 11.31 17.04 -8.27
C LEU A 19 11.60 17.64 -6.89
N ASP A 20 11.14 17.01 -5.81
CA ASP A 20 11.41 17.46 -4.45
C ASP A 20 12.91 17.37 -4.11
N ILE A 21 13.56 16.28 -4.48
CA ILE A 21 15.01 16.10 -4.24
C ILE A 21 15.82 17.09 -5.09
N ARG A 22 15.44 17.32 -6.35
CA ARG A 22 16.09 18.33 -7.20
C ARG A 22 15.95 19.73 -6.63
N ARG A 23 14.81 20.05 -6.02
CA ARG A 23 14.64 21.32 -5.30
C ARG A 23 15.59 21.41 -4.12
N TRP A 24 15.79 20.34 -3.34
CA TRP A 24 16.76 20.32 -2.25
C TRP A 24 18.20 20.52 -2.75
N GLN A 25 18.58 19.82 -3.83
CA GLN A 25 19.89 19.98 -4.48
C GLN A 25 20.13 21.41 -4.95
N LYS A 26 19.14 22.03 -5.60
CA LYS A 26 19.21 23.43 -6.03
C LYS A 26 19.41 24.36 -4.83
N ASN A 27 18.63 24.17 -3.77
CA ASN A 27 18.74 24.98 -2.55
C ASN A 27 20.12 24.86 -1.90
N TYR A 28 20.66 23.64 -1.82
CA TYR A 28 22.01 23.40 -1.32
C TYR A 28 23.07 24.10 -2.18
N SER A 29 22.97 24.04 -3.51
CA SER A 29 23.94 24.71 -4.41
C SER A 29 23.95 26.23 -4.32
N MET A 30 22.88 26.84 -3.80
CA MET A 30 22.79 28.30 -3.58
C MET A 30 23.46 28.74 -2.28
N LEU A 31 23.88 27.81 -1.41
CA LEU A 31 24.61 28.13 -0.18
C LEU A 31 26.03 28.59 -0.48
N SER A 32 26.62 29.39 0.41
CA SER A 32 28.04 29.74 0.34
C SER A 32 28.93 28.50 0.50
N GLN A 33 30.17 28.56 -0.02
CA GLN A 33 31.13 27.47 0.12
C GLN A 33 31.38 27.06 1.58
N GLN A 34 31.37 28.04 2.49
CA GLN A 34 31.53 27.80 3.92
C GLN A 34 30.39 26.95 4.49
N HIS A 35 29.13 27.26 4.14
CA HIS A 35 27.97 26.48 4.61
C HIS A 35 27.88 25.11 3.94
N GLN A 36 28.25 25.00 2.66
CA GLN A 36 28.33 23.69 1.98
C GLN A 36 29.36 22.78 2.65
N THR A 37 30.49 23.33 3.11
CA THR A 37 31.52 22.55 3.82
C THR A 37 31.02 22.00 5.15
N LEU A 38 30.15 22.73 5.87
CA LEU A 38 29.51 22.26 7.11
C LEU A 38 28.48 21.15 6.88
N LEU A 39 27.95 21.05 5.65
CA LEU A 39 26.88 20.13 5.24
C LEU A 39 27.37 19.18 4.12
N GLY A 40 28.64 18.78 4.19
CA GLY A 40 29.31 18.05 3.10
C GLY A 40 28.75 16.65 2.82
N ASP A 41 27.90 16.12 3.69
CA ASP A 41 27.17 14.86 3.58
C ASP A 41 25.90 14.95 2.71
N GLN A 42 25.33 16.15 2.55
CA GLN A 42 24.06 16.35 1.82
C GLN A 42 24.07 15.84 0.37
N PRO A 43 25.15 16.02 -0.44
CA PRO A 43 25.19 15.47 -1.79
C PRO A 43 24.99 13.94 -1.83
N LYS A 44 25.57 13.20 -0.87
CA LYS A 44 25.40 11.76 -0.77
C LYS A 44 23.96 11.41 -0.38
N LYS A 45 23.42 12.07 0.64
CA LYS A 45 22.02 11.92 1.05
C LYS A 45 21.06 12.09 -0.13
N PHE A 46 21.25 13.11 -0.96
CA PHE A 46 20.39 13.31 -2.13
C PHE A 46 20.47 12.15 -3.14
N GLN A 47 21.67 11.58 -3.35
CA GLN A 47 21.84 10.40 -4.21
C GLN A 47 21.13 9.18 -3.62
N ASP A 48 21.25 8.97 -2.32
CA ASP A 48 20.61 7.85 -1.62
C ASP A 48 19.06 7.99 -1.66
N CYS A 49 18.52 9.20 -1.49
CA CYS A 49 17.08 9.45 -1.69
C CYS A 49 16.63 9.14 -3.12
N LEU A 50 17.39 9.56 -4.14
CA LEU A 50 17.06 9.26 -5.54
C LEU A 50 17.11 7.75 -5.83
N ALA A 51 18.07 7.03 -5.24
CA ALA A 51 18.13 5.57 -5.35
C ALA A 51 16.91 4.90 -4.69
N GLY A 52 16.51 5.36 -3.49
CA GLY A 52 15.31 4.85 -2.82
C GLY A 52 14.02 5.15 -3.59
N ILE A 53 13.91 6.32 -4.22
CA ILE A 53 12.79 6.65 -5.12
C ILE A 53 12.74 5.66 -6.29
N ARG A 54 13.87 5.32 -6.91
CA ARG A 54 13.88 4.33 -8.01
C ARG A 54 13.40 2.96 -7.55
N LYS A 55 13.84 2.49 -6.37
CA LYS A 55 13.37 1.23 -5.79
C LYS A 55 11.87 1.19 -5.54
N ASN A 56 11.32 2.26 -5.00
CA ASN A 56 9.87 2.38 -4.86
C ASN A 56 9.15 2.39 -6.23
N ALA A 57 9.74 3.00 -7.25
CA ALA A 57 9.17 3.00 -8.60
C ALA A 57 9.19 1.60 -9.25
N GLU A 58 10.26 0.82 -9.04
CA GLU A 58 10.35 -0.58 -9.49
C GLU A 58 9.17 -1.41 -8.93
N PHE A 59 8.84 -1.24 -7.64
CA PHE A 59 7.67 -1.88 -7.03
C PHE A 59 6.36 -1.48 -7.72
N PHE A 60 6.12 -0.17 -7.90
CA PHE A 60 4.88 0.29 -8.55
C PHE A 60 4.78 -0.13 -10.01
N GLN A 61 5.90 -0.21 -10.73
CA GLN A 61 5.93 -0.71 -12.11
C GLN A 61 5.57 -2.19 -12.17
N ALA A 62 6.11 -3.01 -11.27
CA ALA A 62 5.78 -4.43 -11.19
C ALA A 62 4.29 -4.64 -10.84
N MET A 63 3.77 -3.86 -9.89
CA MET A 63 2.35 -3.82 -9.54
C MET A 63 1.45 -3.52 -10.74
N LEU A 64 1.77 -2.47 -11.50
CA LEU A 64 1.00 -2.10 -12.67
C LEU A 64 1.12 -3.11 -13.82
N ALA A 65 2.28 -3.72 -14.00
CA ALA A 65 2.50 -4.74 -15.02
C ALA A 65 1.61 -5.98 -14.78
N GLU A 66 1.48 -6.43 -13.53
CA GLU A 66 0.57 -7.52 -13.19
C GLU A 66 -0.90 -7.12 -13.39
N PHE A 67 -1.29 -5.93 -12.96
CA PHE A 67 -2.65 -5.42 -13.20
C PHE A 67 -3.01 -5.36 -14.69
N GLU A 68 -2.07 -4.94 -15.54
CA GLU A 68 -2.25 -4.94 -16.99
C GLU A 68 -2.33 -6.36 -17.57
N ARG A 69 -1.54 -7.30 -17.04
CA ARG A 69 -1.51 -8.71 -17.46
C ARG A 69 -2.79 -9.47 -17.13
N GLU A 70 -3.38 -9.23 -15.95
CA GLU A 70 -4.66 -9.85 -15.56
C GLU A 70 -5.84 -9.38 -16.42
N GLY A 71 -5.66 -8.25 -17.10
CA GLY A 71 -6.70 -7.63 -17.91
C GLY A 71 -7.72 -6.95 -17.02
N ALA A 72 -7.64 -5.62 -16.95
CA ALA A 72 -8.64 -4.84 -16.22
C ALA A 72 -10.06 -5.23 -16.72
N PRO A 73 -11.02 -5.46 -15.80
CA PRO A 73 -12.42 -5.63 -16.15
C PRO A 73 -12.86 -4.56 -17.16
N SER A 74 -13.77 -4.86 -18.08
CA SER A 74 -14.17 -3.95 -19.15
C SER A 74 -14.56 -2.54 -18.67
N HIS A 75 -15.11 -2.40 -17.47
CA HIS A 75 -15.45 -1.12 -16.83
C HIS A 75 -14.26 -0.37 -16.19
N LEU A 76 -13.11 -1.03 -16.07
CA LEU A 76 -11.84 -0.53 -15.53
C LEU A 76 -10.75 -0.41 -16.59
N GLN A 77 -11.03 -0.74 -17.85
CA GLN A 77 -10.07 -0.54 -18.92
C GLN A 77 -9.70 0.94 -19.02
N VAL A 78 -8.41 1.20 -18.84
CA VAL A 78 -7.84 2.53 -18.98
C VAL A 78 -7.55 2.75 -20.46
N GLU A 79 -8.38 3.56 -21.11
CA GLU A 79 -8.05 4.06 -22.45
C GLU A 79 -6.71 4.80 -22.41
N ALA A 80 -5.91 4.61 -23.46
CA ALA A 80 -4.68 5.38 -23.61
C ALA A 80 -5.02 6.88 -23.57
N PRO A 81 -4.25 7.71 -22.83
CA PRO A 81 -4.56 9.12 -22.72
C PRO A 81 -4.60 9.76 -24.10
N ASN A 82 -5.64 10.56 -24.36
CA ASN A 82 -5.79 11.28 -25.61
C ASN A 82 -4.58 12.20 -25.82
N ALA A 83 -4.04 12.22 -27.05
CA ALA A 83 -2.96 13.12 -27.43
C ALA A 83 -3.45 14.57 -27.35
N GLY A 84 -3.24 15.23 -26.21
CA GLY A 84 -3.67 16.61 -25.94
C GLY A 84 -4.17 16.88 -24.52
N GLU A 85 -4.48 15.85 -23.72
CA GLU A 85 -4.85 16.04 -22.32
C GLU A 85 -3.63 16.35 -21.44
N ASP A 86 -3.81 17.22 -20.45
CA ASP A 86 -2.79 17.52 -19.45
C ASP A 86 -2.57 16.28 -18.57
N GLN A 87 -1.54 15.50 -18.91
CA GLN A 87 -1.16 14.28 -18.18
C GLN A 87 -0.51 14.58 -16.82
N ARG A 88 -0.49 15.85 -16.37
CA ARG A 88 0.05 16.19 -15.06
C ARG A 88 -0.77 15.56 -13.94
N VAL A 89 -0.08 14.80 -13.09
CA VAL A 89 -0.64 14.25 -11.86
C VAL A 89 -0.80 15.38 -10.85
N SER A 90 -1.97 15.44 -10.20
CA SER A 90 -2.21 16.46 -9.17
C SER A 90 -1.36 16.20 -7.92
N PRO A 91 -0.94 17.23 -7.16
CA PRO A 91 -0.17 17.03 -5.94
C PRO A 91 -0.85 16.08 -4.94
N GLY A 92 -2.17 16.15 -4.80
CA GLY A 92 -2.93 15.26 -3.92
C GLY A 92 -2.90 13.79 -4.35
N ASP A 93 -2.79 13.50 -5.65
CA ASP A 93 -2.62 12.13 -6.14
C ASP A 93 -1.19 11.62 -5.91
N VAL A 94 -0.18 12.48 -6.08
CA VAL A 94 1.22 12.16 -5.73
C VAL A 94 1.32 11.79 -4.25
N ASP A 95 0.68 12.57 -3.37
CA ASP A 95 0.68 12.30 -1.93
C ASP A 95 -0.06 11.00 -1.58
N LYS A 96 -1.12 10.64 -2.30
CA LYS A 96 -1.80 9.35 -2.14
C LYS A 96 -0.89 8.17 -2.51
N VAL A 97 -0.13 8.26 -3.61
CA VAL A 97 0.86 7.23 -3.97
C VAL A 97 1.94 7.10 -2.89
N ARG A 98 2.44 8.22 -2.36
CA ARG A 98 3.40 8.21 -1.24
C ARG A 98 2.79 7.59 0.02
N TYR A 99 1.50 7.80 0.26
CA TYR A 99 0.79 7.21 1.39
C TYR A 99 0.69 5.69 1.27
N VAL A 100 0.56 5.14 0.06
CA VAL A 100 0.59 3.67 -0.17
C VAL A 100 1.88 3.06 0.39
N LEU A 101 3.05 3.69 0.19
CA LEU A 101 4.32 3.20 0.76
C LEU A 101 4.26 3.07 2.29
N LYS A 102 3.64 4.03 2.98
CA LYS A 102 3.49 3.99 4.44
C LYS A 102 2.53 2.88 4.88
N ASN A 103 1.45 2.65 4.12
CA ASN A 103 0.51 1.57 4.41
C ASN A 103 1.15 0.20 4.17
N LEU A 104 2.01 0.07 3.15
CA LEU A 104 2.79 -1.16 2.93
C LEU A 104 3.68 -1.49 4.13
N VAL A 105 4.32 -0.49 4.74
CA VAL A 105 5.11 -0.70 5.97
C VAL A 105 4.23 -1.15 7.13
N ARG A 106 3.11 -0.46 7.37
CA ARG A 106 2.16 -0.79 8.45
C ARG A 106 1.63 -2.23 8.30
N ASP A 107 1.11 -2.56 7.13
CA ASP A 107 0.37 -3.80 6.91
C ASP A 107 1.28 -4.99 6.57
N TRP A 108 2.44 -4.74 5.95
CA TRP A 108 3.26 -5.79 5.34
C TRP A 108 4.76 -5.63 5.61
N GLY A 109 5.17 -4.66 6.43
CA GLY A 109 6.54 -4.53 6.91
C GLY A 109 6.68 -5.13 8.31
N GLU A 110 7.84 -5.70 8.61
CA GLU A 110 8.17 -6.20 9.96
C GLU A 110 8.09 -5.07 11.00
N GLU A 111 8.42 -3.86 10.60
CA GLU A 111 8.38 -2.65 11.43
C GLU A 111 6.95 -2.25 11.83
N GLY A 112 5.95 -2.65 11.04
CA GLY A 112 4.55 -2.44 11.35
C GLY A 112 4.02 -3.37 12.43
N GLU A 113 4.78 -4.39 12.86
CA GLU A 113 4.30 -5.43 13.77
C GLU A 113 3.80 -4.88 15.11
N LEU A 114 4.49 -3.91 15.69
CA LEU A 114 4.04 -3.29 16.95
C LEU A 114 2.71 -2.55 16.76
N GLU A 115 2.57 -1.82 15.67
CA GLU A 115 1.35 -1.05 15.35
C GLU A 115 0.17 -1.99 15.06
N ARG A 116 0.41 -3.11 14.35
CA ARG A 116 -0.57 -4.16 14.14
C ARG A 116 -0.94 -4.87 15.43
N SER A 117 0.04 -5.21 16.27
CA SER A 117 -0.21 -5.79 17.59
C SER A 117 -1.10 -4.91 18.46
N GLN A 118 -0.98 -3.59 18.36
CA GLN A 118 -1.82 -2.65 19.12
C GLN A 118 -3.22 -2.42 18.52
N SER A 119 -3.42 -2.73 17.23
CA SER A 119 -4.67 -2.43 16.53
C SER A 119 -5.44 -3.68 16.06
N HIS A 120 -4.77 -4.65 15.45
CA HIS A 120 -5.37 -5.88 14.96
C HIS A 120 -5.59 -6.90 16.08
N LEU A 121 -4.60 -7.12 16.96
CA LEU A 121 -4.71 -8.15 18.00
C LEU A 121 -5.96 -8.00 18.87
N PRO A 122 -6.33 -6.80 19.38
CA PRO A 122 -7.57 -6.65 20.15
C PRO A 122 -8.83 -7.05 19.37
N ILE A 123 -8.85 -6.80 18.05
CA ILE A 123 -9.97 -7.19 17.18
C ILE A 123 -10.02 -8.72 17.05
N LEU A 124 -8.87 -9.34 16.81
CA LEU A 124 -8.76 -10.79 16.66
C LEU A 124 -9.12 -11.54 17.94
N GLU A 125 -8.71 -11.05 19.11
CA GLU A 125 -9.05 -11.61 20.41
C GLU A 125 -10.56 -11.52 20.69
N GLU A 126 -11.18 -10.38 20.34
CA GLU A 126 -12.63 -10.21 20.48
C GLU A 126 -13.42 -11.11 19.52
N LEU A 127 -12.92 -11.36 18.31
CA LEU A 127 -13.52 -12.34 17.39
C LEU A 127 -13.49 -13.75 17.99
N GLU A 128 -12.36 -14.18 18.56
CA GLU A 128 -12.25 -15.50 19.20
C GLU A 128 -13.16 -15.60 20.43
N ARG A 129 -13.32 -14.51 21.18
CA ARG A 129 -14.17 -14.45 22.38
C ARG A 129 -15.66 -14.48 22.05
N LEU A 130 -16.09 -13.74 21.02
CA LEU A 130 -17.49 -13.56 20.66
C LEU A 130 -17.99 -14.61 19.68
N LEU A 131 -17.14 -15.04 18.75
CA LEU A 131 -17.44 -15.98 17.66
C LEU A 131 -16.46 -17.17 17.71
N PRO A 132 -16.48 -18.00 18.77
CA PRO A 132 -15.57 -19.14 18.88
C PRO A 132 -15.81 -20.15 17.76
N LEU A 133 -14.75 -20.54 17.07
CA LEU A 133 -14.81 -21.54 16.01
C LEU A 133 -15.10 -22.92 16.59
N LYS A 134 -16.02 -23.65 15.96
CA LYS A 134 -16.38 -25.01 16.34
C LYS A 134 -16.10 -25.97 15.19
N GLU A 135 -15.59 -27.15 15.52
CA GLU A 135 -15.35 -28.19 14.54
C GLU A 135 -16.68 -28.66 13.91
N GLY A 136 -16.70 -28.73 12.57
CA GLY A 136 -17.87 -29.19 11.81
C GLY A 136 -18.95 -28.13 11.54
N GLU A 137 -18.82 -26.92 12.09
CA GLU A 137 -19.69 -25.78 11.75
C GLU A 137 -19.08 -24.94 10.61
N GLU A 138 -19.92 -24.21 9.88
CA GLU A 138 -19.46 -23.22 8.90
C GLU A 138 -18.71 -22.09 9.61
N ALA A 139 -17.68 -21.57 8.95
CA ALA A 139 -16.89 -20.48 9.54
C ALA A 139 -17.71 -19.18 9.55
N PRO A 140 -17.71 -18.43 10.67
CA PRO A 140 -18.36 -17.13 10.72
C PRO A 140 -17.78 -16.18 9.67
N MET A 141 -18.66 -15.40 9.04
CA MET A 141 -18.35 -14.40 8.03
C MET A 141 -18.10 -13.03 8.68
N VAL A 142 -16.88 -12.52 8.51
CA VAL A 142 -16.41 -11.25 9.05
C VAL A 142 -16.20 -10.26 7.93
N LEU A 143 -16.90 -9.13 7.99
CA LEU A 143 -16.72 -8.00 7.09
C LEU A 143 -15.73 -6.99 7.69
N VAL A 144 -14.76 -6.55 6.89
CA VAL A 144 -13.79 -5.51 7.26
C VAL A 144 -13.95 -4.31 6.32
N PRO A 145 -14.76 -3.31 6.69
CA PRO A 145 -14.88 -2.06 5.93
C PRO A 145 -13.58 -1.24 5.98
N GLY A 146 -13.18 -0.63 4.87
CA GLY A 146 -11.94 0.14 4.80
C GLY A 146 -10.70 -0.72 5.06
N ALA A 147 -10.64 -1.89 4.41
CA ALA A 147 -9.62 -2.91 4.66
C ALA A 147 -8.19 -2.51 4.26
N GLY A 148 -7.99 -1.38 3.57
CA GLY A 148 -6.67 -0.90 3.20
C GLY A 148 -5.93 -1.93 2.32
N LEU A 149 -4.77 -2.41 2.80
CA LEU A 149 -3.98 -3.42 2.08
C LEU A 149 -4.34 -4.87 2.45
N GLY A 150 -5.37 -5.06 3.27
CA GLY A 150 -5.98 -6.38 3.53
C GLY A 150 -5.25 -7.24 4.56
N ARG A 151 -4.26 -6.72 5.29
CA ARG A 151 -3.52 -7.50 6.31
C ARG A 151 -4.44 -8.05 7.40
N LEU A 152 -5.36 -7.24 7.92
CA LEU A 152 -6.32 -7.69 8.94
C LEU A 152 -7.23 -8.80 8.38
N CYS A 153 -7.68 -8.69 7.12
CA CYS A 153 -8.49 -9.74 6.49
C CYS A 153 -7.74 -11.07 6.40
N VAL A 154 -6.44 -11.03 6.05
CA VAL A 154 -5.56 -12.20 6.01
C VAL A 154 -5.41 -12.83 7.39
N GLU A 155 -5.22 -12.03 8.43
CA GLU A 155 -5.10 -12.51 9.82
C GLU A 155 -6.40 -13.14 10.33
N ILE A 156 -7.55 -12.52 10.04
CA ILE A 156 -8.87 -13.07 10.37
C ILE A 156 -9.10 -14.40 9.64
N ALA A 157 -8.83 -14.45 8.34
CA ALA A 157 -8.98 -15.66 7.55
C ALA A 157 -8.02 -16.77 7.99
N ALA A 158 -6.78 -16.42 8.38
CA ALA A 158 -5.79 -17.36 8.89
C ALA A 158 -6.16 -17.94 10.26
N LYS A 159 -6.99 -17.23 11.05
CA LYS A 159 -7.59 -17.79 12.28
C LYS A 159 -8.72 -18.78 12.00
N GLY A 160 -9.20 -18.88 10.76
CA GLY A 160 -10.20 -19.86 10.32
C GLY A 160 -11.58 -19.28 9.99
N TYR A 161 -11.78 -17.98 10.18
CA TYR A 161 -12.99 -17.26 9.78
C TYR A 161 -13.07 -17.09 8.26
N ALA A 162 -14.26 -16.75 7.75
CA ALA A 162 -14.41 -16.28 6.38
C ALA A 162 -14.38 -14.75 6.36
N ALA A 163 -13.29 -14.15 5.88
CA ALA A 163 -13.10 -12.71 5.84
C ALA A 163 -13.43 -12.12 4.46
N GLN A 164 -14.18 -11.03 4.46
CA GLN A 164 -14.30 -10.15 3.31
C GLN A 164 -13.83 -8.75 3.67
N GLY A 165 -12.81 -8.25 2.99
CA GLY A 165 -12.46 -6.83 3.07
C GLY A 165 -13.26 -6.01 2.07
N ASN A 166 -13.53 -4.76 2.41
CA ASN A 166 -14.09 -3.77 1.51
C ASN A 166 -13.18 -2.55 1.43
N GLU A 167 -12.91 -2.06 0.23
CA GLU A 167 -12.10 -0.87 0.02
C GLU A 167 -12.60 -0.07 -1.18
N PHE A 168 -12.55 1.26 -1.08
CA PHE A 168 -13.01 2.18 -2.10
C PHE A 168 -11.86 2.80 -2.89
N SER A 169 -10.70 3.00 -2.25
CA SER A 169 -9.54 3.62 -2.86
C SER A 169 -8.83 2.67 -3.81
N TYR A 170 -8.86 2.97 -5.11
CA TYR A 170 -8.07 2.23 -6.10
C TYR A 170 -6.56 2.28 -5.86
N TYR A 171 -6.05 3.26 -5.11
CA TYR A 171 -4.65 3.25 -4.68
C TYR A 171 -4.35 2.05 -3.77
N MET A 172 -5.27 1.76 -2.85
CA MET A 172 -5.16 0.62 -1.93
C MET A 172 -5.50 -0.67 -2.65
N LEU A 173 -6.58 -0.73 -3.44
CA LEU A 173 -7.00 -1.94 -4.15
C LEU A 173 -5.92 -2.48 -5.10
N LEU A 174 -5.22 -1.61 -5.84
CA LEU A 174 -4.13 -2.05 -6.73
C LEU A 174 -2.96 -2.63 -5.93
N ALA A 175 -2.55 -1.94 -4.87
CA ALA A 175 -1.45 -2.39 -4.01
C ALA A 175 -1.81 -3.66 -3.22
N SER A 176 -3.05 -3.75 -2.72
CA SER A 176 -3.56 -4.91 -1.99
C SER A 176 -3.64 -6.12 -2.90
N SER A 177 -4.20 -5.97 -4.12
CA SER A 177 -4.25 -7.07 -5.09
C SER A 177 -2.85 -7.60 -5.39
N TYR A 178 -1.89 -6.71 -5.58
CA TYR A 178 -0.52 -7.09 -5.87
C TYR A 178 0.14 -7.86 -4.73
N ILE A 179 0.10 -7.35 -3.50
CA ILE A 179 0.70 -8.05 -2.36
C ILE A 179 -0.01 -9.38 -2.07
N LEU A 180 -1.34 -9.42 -2.16
CA LEU A 180 -2.12 -10.61 -1.84
C LEU A 180 -1.98 -11.73 -2.88
N ASN A 181 -1.90 -11.37 -4.17
CA ASN A 181 -2.02 -12.33 -5.27
C ASN A 181 -0.72 -12.55 -6.07
N HIS A 182 0.23 -11.60 -6.03
CA HIS A 182 1.42 -11.62 -6.89
C HIS A 182 2.75 -11.58 -6.14
N SER A 183 2.74 -11.49 -4.81
CA SER A 183 3.96 -11.72 -4.05
C SER A 183 4.39 -13.17 -4.12
N ASN A 184 5.68 -13.40 -4.36
CA ASN A 184 6.25 -14.74 -4.56
C ASN A 184 7.15 -15.17 -3.40
N ALA A 185 7.70 -14.21 -2.66
CA ALA A 185 8.52 -14.48 -1.48
C ALA A 185 8.31 -13.41 -0.39
N ALA A 186 8.51 -13.82 0.86
CA ALA A 186 8.64 -12.87 1.94
C ALA A 186 9.89 -12.00 1.73
N ARG A 187 9.79 -10.71 2.08
CA ARG A 187 10.83 -9.69 2.00
C ARG A 187 11.37 -9.45 0.57
N GLU A 188 10.56 -9.73 -0.45
CA GLU A 188 10.98 -9.61 -1.86
C GLU A 188 11.20 -8.17 -2.30
N TRP A 189 10.40 -7.21 -1.81
CA TRP A 189 10.44 -5.81 -2.25
C TRP A 189 11.16 -4.90 -1.26
N PRO A 190 12.32 -4.30 -1.64
CA PRO A 190 12.97 -3.26 -0.85
C PRO A 190 12.34 -1.89 -1.11
N LEU A 191 11.60 -1.37 -0.13
CA LEU A 191 10.96 -0.06 -0.20
C LEU A 191 11.71 0.97 0.64
N HIS A 192 11.66 2.23 0.22
CA HIS A 192 12.21 3.37 0.95
C HIS A 192 11.10 4.40 1.21
N PRO A 193 10.19 4.13 2.15
CA PRO A 193 8.95 4.90 2.36
C PRO A 193 9.19 6.34 2.85
N TRP A 194 10.34 6.63 3.45
CA TRP A 194 10.63 7.90 4.15
C TRP A 194 11.44 8.91 3.33
N VAL A 195 11.88 8.57 2.12
CA VAL A 195 12.77 9.42 1.30
C VAL A 195 12.22 10.81 1.00
N HIS A 196 10.90 10.98 1.04
CA HIS A 196 10.22 12.27 0.83
C HIS A 196 10.20 13.16 2.07
N SER A 197 10.48 12.63 3.27
CA SER A 197 10.41 13.36 4.53
C SER A 197 11.69 14.16 4.79
N SER A 198 11.63 15.50 4.70
CA SER A 198 12.79 16.36 4.94
C SER A 198 12.94 16.85 6.38
N CYS A 199 12.03 16.49 7.28
CA CYS A 199 12.03 16.97 8.66
C CYS A 199 11.88 15.81 9.66
N ASN A 200 12.27 16.07 10.91
CA ASN A 200 12.19 15.14 12.03
C ASN A 200 12.94 13.81 11.82
N ASN A 201 14.00 13.83 11.00
CA ASN A 201 14.94 12.72 10.88
C ASN A 201 16.06 12.93 11.90
N ILE A 202 16.33 11.92 12.74
CA ILE A 202 17.45 11.97 13.70
C ILE A 202 18.78 11.86 12.94
N THR A 203 18.83 10.98 11.95
CA THR A 203 19.97 10.81 11.04
C THR A 203 19.51 10.74 9.58
N ASP A 204 20.43 10.99 8.65
CA ASP A 204 20.17 10.80 7.22
C ASP A 204 19.87 9.34 6.87
N ALA A 205 20.47 8.40 7.61
CA ALA A 205 20.20 6.97 7.47
C ALA A 205 18.74 6.63 7.79
N ASP A 206 18.11 7.31 8.76
CA ASP A 206 16.69 7.10 9.09
C ASP A 206 15.76 7.49 7.93
N GLN A 207 16.12 8.52 7.15
CA GLN A 207 15.34 8.97 6.01
C GLN A 207 15.41 8.00 4.83
N VAL A 208 16.59 7.41 4.60
CA VAL A 208 16.85 6.53 3.44
C VAL A 208 16.77 5.05 3.79
N ARG A 209 16.40 4.69 5.02
CA ARG A 209 16.31 3.29 5.44
C ARG A 209 15.35 2.49 4.56
N GLU A 210 15.76 1.27 4.28
CA GLU A 210 14.99 0.29 3.52
C GLU A 210 14.03 -0.47 4.46
N VAL A 211 12.86 -0.81 3.95
CA VAL A 211 11.87 -1.70 4.57
C VAL A 211 11.51 -2.77 3.56
N ARG A 212 11.58 -4.05 3.95
CA ARG A 212 11.23 -5.15 3.03
C ARG A 212 9.81 -5.65 3.27
N VAL A 213 9.07 -5.79 2.18
CA VAL A 213 7.67 -6.28 2.18
C VAL A 213 7.47 -7.38 1.12
N PRO A 214 6.49 -8.28 1.30
CA PRO A 214 5.74 -8.49 2.53
C PRO A 214 6.57 -9.28 3.58
N ASP A 215 6.39 -8.99 4.86
CA ASP A 215 7.06 -9.68 5.98
C ASP A 215 6.63 -11.15 6.09
N VAL A 216 5.36 -11.41 5.80
CA VAL A 216 4.78 -12.74 5.66
C VAL A 216 4.13 -12.90 4.28
N LEU A 217 4.31 -14.06 3.67
CA LEU A 217 3.72 -14.34 2.36
C LEU A 217 2.23 -14.71 2.53
N PRO A 218 1.27 -13.97 1.93
CA PRO A 218 -0.16 -14.22 2.16
C PRO A 218 -0.60 -15.64 1.80
N CYS A 219 -0.08 -16.19 0.69
CA CYS A 219 -0.43 -17.55 0.25
C CYS A 219 0.18 -18.66 1.13
N ALA A 220 1.16 -18.34 1.99
CA ALA A 220 1.72 -19.28 2.95
C ALA A 220 0.95 -19.28 4.28
N MET A 221 0.00 -18.35 4.47
CA MET A 221 -0.85 -18.32 5.65
C MET A 221 -1.88 -19.45 5.60
N PRO A 222 -2.31 -20.00 6.76
CA PRO A 222 -3.24 -21.13 6.84
C PRO A 222 -4.69 -20.71 6.54
N ILE A 223 -4.93 -20.17 5.34
CA ILE A 223 -6.23 -19.69 4.89
C ILE A 223 -6.94 -20.79 4.10
N ARG A 224 -8.19 -21.08 4.45
CA ARG A 224 -9.01 -22.04 3.71
C ARG A 224 -9.43 -21.44 2.36
N PRO A 225 -9.48 -22.23 1.27
CA PRO A 225 -9.97 -21.76 -0.01
C PRO A 225 -11.36 -21.11 0.11
N GLY A 226 -11.52 -19.91 -0.47
CA GLY A 226 -12.78 -19.15 -0.43
C GLY A 226 -13.01 -18.32 0.84
N HIS A 227 -12.15 -18.41 1.85
CA HIS A 227 -12.31 -17.68 3.11
C HIS A 227 -11.68 -16.28 3.12
N LEU A 228 -11.02 -15.87 2.04
CA LEU A 228 -10.52 -14.51 1.90
C LEU A 228 -11.06 -13.92 0.59
N SER A 229 -11.72 -12.78 0.69
CA SER A 229 -12.18 -12.01 -0.48
C SER A 229 -12.03 -10.51 -0.24
N MET A 230 -12.00 -9.75 -1.33
CA MET A 230 -11.95 -8.28 -1.31
C MET A 230 -13.03 -7.75 -2.24
N CYS A 231 -13.80 -6.78 -1.77
CA CYS A 231 -14.84 -6.09 -2.54
C CYS A 231 -14.47 -4.63 -2.76
N ALA A 232 -14.41 -4.21 -4.02
CA ALA A 232 -14.18 -2.82 -4.40
C ALA A 232 -15.49 -2.03 -4.42
N GLY A 233 -15.55 -0.91 -3.71
CA GLY A 233 -16.71 -0.01 -3.72
C GLY A 233 -16.92 0.73 -2.40
N ASP A 234 -17.84 1.68 -2.40
CA ASP A 234 -18.25 2.38 -1.19
C ASP A 234 -18.97 1.42 -0.24
N PHE A 235 -18.59 1.42 1.04
CA PHE A 235 -19.12 0.50 2.03
C PHE A 235 -20.65 0.58 2.15
N VAL A 236 -21.20 1.80 2.22
CA VAL A 236 -22.63 2.00 2.44
C VAL A 236 -23.42 1.63 1.20
N GLU A 237 -22.90 1.93 0.01
CA GLU A 237 -23.54 1.56 -1.25
C GLU A 237 -23.54 0.04 -1.46
N VAL A 238 -22.41 -0.63 -1.21
CA VAL A 238 -22.28 -2.07 -1.42
C VAL A 238 -23.07 -2.87 -0.38
N TYR A 239 -22.92 -2.53 0.91
CA TYR A 239 -23.47 -3.32 2.01
C TYR A 239 -24.79 -2.79 2.58
N GLY A 240 -25.26 -1.63 2.11
CA GLY A 240 -26.63 -1.15 2.35
C GLY A 240 -27.68 -1.82 1.46
N ALA A 241 -27.26 -2.60 0.45
CA ALA A 241 -28.16 -3.29 -0.46
C ALA A 241 -29.02 -4.36 0.26
N PRO A 242 -30.31 -4.54 -0.09
CA PRO A 242 -31.20 -5.49 0.57
C PRO A 242 -30.64 -6.93 0.63
N GLU A 243 -29.85 -7.31 -0.38
CA GLU A 243 -29.24 -8.63 -0.51
C GLU A 243 -28.16 -8.90 0.55
N GLN A 244 -27.64 -7.87 1.23
CA GLN A 244 -26.59 -8.00 2.24
C GLN A 244 -27.15 -8.19 3.66
N ARG A 245 -28.47 -8.02 3.83
CA ARG A 245 -29.13 -8.12 5.12
C ARG A 245 -29.07 -9.55 5.67
N GLY A 246 -28.57 -9.69 6.90
CA GLY A 246 -28.50 -10.98 7.60
C GLY A 246 -27.42 -11.94 7.08
N LYS A 247 -26.50 -11.45 6.23
CA LYS A 247 -25.37 -12.26 5.74
C LYS A 247 -24.16 -12.25 6.68
N TRP A 248 -24.00 -11.22 7.50
CA TRP A 248 -22.82 -11.03 8.34
C TRP A 248 -23.13 -11.41 9.77
N ASP A 249 -22.22 -12.14 10.42
CA ASP A 249 -22.42 -12.64 11.78
C ASP A 249 -22.43 -11.49 12.81
N THR A 250 -23.28 -11.65 13.83
CA THR A 250 -23.54 -10.65 14.88
C THR A 250 -23.15 -11.16 16.26
#